data_AF-A0A2N5DD78-F1
#
_entry.id   AF-A0A2N5DD78-F1
#
_cell.length_a   1.000
_cell.length_b   1.000
_cell.length_c   1.000
_cell.angle_alpha   90.00
_cell.angle_beta   90.00
_cell.angle_gamma   90.00
#
_symmetry.space_group_name_H-M   'P 1'
#
loop_
_entity.id
_entity.type
_entity.pdbx_description
1 polymer ?
#
loop_
_entity_poly.entity_id
_entity_poly.type
_entity_poly.pdbx_seq_one_letter_code
_entity_poly.pdbx_strand_id
1 'polypeptide(L)' 'MTTLVLSSPLSGWVAPLDETPDAVFAERMLGDGLAIDPTGSVLHAPCDGRVVTVHRSRHAVTLRAANGAE' A
#
# COMPACT_ATOMS: atom_id res chain seq x y z
N MET A 1 2.36 -12.24 -18.77
CA MET A 1 1.96 -11.48 -17.58
C MET A 1 2.86 -11.92 -16.44
N THR A 2 3.62 -11.00 -15.86
CA THR A 2 4.55 -11.31 -14.78
C THR A 2 3.81 -11.22 -13.45
N THR A 3 3.72 -12.33 -12.73
CA THR A 3 3.11 -12.36 -11.39
C THR A 3 3.97 -11.56 -10.42
N LEU A 4 3.38 -10.58 -9.73
CA LEU A 4 4.02 -9.85 -8.63
C LEU A 4 3.43 -10.36 -7.32
N VAL A 5 4.30 -10.90 -6.45
CA VAL A 5 3.90 -11.35 -5.11
C VAL A 5 4.12 -10.19 -4.15
N LEU A 6 3.07 -9.79 -3.43
CA LEU A 6 3.13 -8.78 -2.38
C LEU A 6 3.08 -9.46 -1.02
N SER A 7 4.05 -9.17 -0.17
CA SER A 7 4.05 -9.52 1.25
C SER A 7 3.34 -8.43 2.07
N SER A 8 2.82 -8.78 3.24
CA SER A 8 2.16 -7.78 4.09
C SER A 8 3.15 -6.69 4.52
N PRO A 9 2.90 -5.40 4.21
CA PRO A 9 3.80 -4.32 4.59
C PRO A 9 3.67 -3.93 6.07
N LEU A 10 2.57 -4.32 6.72
CA LEU A 10 2.28 -4.04 8.13
C LEU A 10 1.71 -5.30 8.80
N SER A 11 1.97 -5.47 10.08
CA SER A 11 1.20 -6.39 10.92
C SER A 11 -0.16 -5.78 11.22
N GLY A 12 -1.24 -6.52 11.02
CA GLY A 12 -2.59 -5.98 11.20
C GLY A 12 -3.69 -6.86 10.61
N TRP A 13 -4.91 -6.31 10.61
CA TRP A 13 -6.09 -6.93 10.02
C TRP A 13 -6.35 -6.35 8.64
N VAL A 14 -6.53 -7.21 7.64
CA VAL A 14 -6.89 -6.78 6.29
C VAL A 14 -8.37 -6.44 6.24
N ALA A 15 -8.71 -5.29 5.66
CA ALA A 15 -10.06 -4.87 5.36
C ALA A 15 -10.19 -4.48 3.87
N PRO A 16 -11.39 -4.64 3.30
CA PRO A 16 -11.73 -4.05 2.00
C PRO A 16 -11.49 -2.54 1.97
N LEU A 17 -11.13 -1.99 0.81
CA LEU A 17 -10.83 -0.56 0.67
C LEU A 17 -12.08 0.32 0.86
N ASP A 18 -13.27 -0.19 0.52
CA ASP A 18 -14.57 0.47 0.69
C ASP A 18 -15.03 0.58 2.15
N GLU A 19 -14.39 -0.13 3.09
CA GLU A 19 -14.60 0.04 4.53
C GLU A 19 -13.75 1.18 5.13
N THR A 20 -12.88 1.83 4.34
CA THR A 20 -12.10 2.98 4.81
C THR A 20 -12.98 4.23 4.96
N PRO A 21 -12.73 5.08 5.98
CA PRO A 21 -13.56 6.28 6.22
C PRO A 21 -13.32 7.44 5.24
N ASP A 22 -12.34 7.32 4.34
CA ASP A 22 -11.95 8.36 3.38
C ASP A 22 -12.40 7.98 1.97
N ALA A 23 -13.27 8.80 1.39
CA ALA A 23 -13.87 8.58 0.08
C ALA A 23 -12.82 8.42 -1.04
N VAL A 24 -11.65 9.07 -0.93
CA VAL A 24 -10.59 8.94 -1.95
C VAL A 24 -10.12 7.49 -2.08
N PHE A 25 -10.08 6.76 -0.97
CA PHE A 25 -9.72 5.34 -0.94
C PHE A 25 -10.97 4.46 -1.13
N ALA A 26 -12.06 4.72 -0.42
CA ALA A 26 -13.27 3.90 -0.47
C ALA A 26 -13.88 3.83 -1.88
N GLU A 27 -13.79 4.92 -2.66
CA GLU A 27 -14.25 4.98 -4.04
C GLU A 27 -13.18 4.55 -5.06
N ARG A 28 -12.02 4.05 -4.61
CA ARG A 28 -10.90 3.58 -5.46
C ARG A 28 -10.39 4.64 -6.43
N MET A 29 -10.45 5.93 -6.05
CA MET A 29 -10.05 7.03 -6.94
C MET A 29 -8.57 6.98 -7.33
N LEU A 30 -7.74 6.40 -6.46
CA LEU A 30 -6.29 6.23 -6.66
C LEU A 30 -5.92 4.85 -7.25
N GLY A 31 -6.89 3.96 -7.39
CA GLY A 31 -6.69 2.58 -7.86
C GLY A 31 -7.22 1.52 -6.90
N ASP A 32 -7.08 0.27 -7.31
CA ASP A 32 -7.46 -0.90 -6.51
C ASP A 32 -6.43 -1.18 -5.41
N GLY A 33 -6.91 -1.76 -4.31
CA GLY A 33 -6.07 -2.12 -3.18
C GLY A 33 -6.85 -2.70 -2.02
N LEU A 34 -6.21 -2.69 -0.85
CA LEU A 34 -6.79 -3.11 0.42
C LEU A 34 -6.34 -2.17 1.53
N ALA A 35 -7.08 -2.17 2.64
CA ALA A 35 -6.71 -1.48 3.85
C ALA A 35 -6.14 -2.48 4.88
N ILE A 36 -5.27 -1.99 5.77
CA ILE A 36 -4.74 -2.76 6.90
C ILE A 36 -4.94 -1.93 8.16
N ASP A 37 -5.65 -2.47 9.15
CA ASP A 37 -5.71 -1.92 10.51
C ASP A 37 -4.47 -2.40 11.30
N PRO A 38 -3.48 -1.52 11.53
CA PRO A 38 -2.17 -1.93 11.99
C PRO A 38 -2.16 -2.30 13.48
N THR A 39 -1.56 -3.44 13.80
CA THR A 39 -1.22 -3.86 15.17
C THR A 39 0.26 -3.66 15.50
N GLY A 40 1.09 -3.38 14.48
CA GLY A 40 2.51 -3.06 14.60
C GLY A 40 2.84 -1.61 14.26
N SER A 41 4.06 -1.19 14.56
CA SER A 41 4.54 0.19 14.33
C SER A 41 5.62 0.33 13.25
N VAL A 42 5.96 -0.77 12.56
CA VAL A 42 7.04 -0.81 11.56
C VAL A 42 6.44 -1.14 10.20
N LEU A 43 6.61 -0.22 9.25
CA LEU A 43 6.26 -0.40 7.84
C LEU A 43 7.43 -1.07 7.10
N HIS A 44 7.14 -2.21 6.47
CA HIS A 44 8.07 -2.98 5.65
C HIS A 44 7.75 -2.83 4.16
N ALA A 45 8.74 -3.04 3.30
CA ALA A 45 8.51 -3.10 1.85
C ALA A 45 7.70 -4.37 1.50
N PRO A 46 6.60 -4.26 0.74
CA PRO A 46 5.80 -5.43 0.35
C PRO A 46 6.46 -6.26 -0.76
N CYS A 47 7.39 -5.69 -1.51
CA CYS A 47 8.13 -6.36 -2.58
C CYS A 47 9.44 -5.62 -2.86
N ASP A 48 10.28 -6.21 -3.72
CA ASP A 48 11.45 -5.55 -4.26
C ASP A 48 11.04 -4.39 -5.19
N GLY A 49 11.60 -3.22 -4.96
CA GLY A 49 11.28 -2.04 -5.75
C GLY A 49 12.12 -0.82 -5.39
N ARG A 50 11.86 0.27 -6.09
CA ARG A 50 12.50 1.57 -5.86
C ARG A 50 11.51 2.52 -5.17
N VAL A 51 11.94 3.14 -4.07
CA VAL A 51 11.16 4.23 -3.47
C VAL A 51 11.16 5.42 -4.43
N VAL A 52 9.96 5.82 -4.88
CA VAL A 52 9.75 6.90 -5.84
C VAL A 52 9.55 8.22 -5.11
N THR A 53 8.68 8.21 -4.10
CA THR A 53 8.28 9.40 -3.35
C THR A 53 8.06 9.02 -1.90
N VAL A 54 8.47 9.91 -0.98
CA VAL A 54 8.07 9.88 0.43
C VAL A 54 7.39 11.20 0.72
N HIS A 55 6.16 11.16 1.23
CA HIS A 55 5.44 12.38 1.58
C HIS A 55 6.22 13.17 2.64
N ARG A 56 6.16 14.51 2.59
CA ARG A 56 6.93 15.39 3.49
C ARG A 56 6.67 15.11 4.97
N SER A 57 5.43 14.81 5.35
CA SER A 57 5.07 14.42 6.72
C SER A 57 5.28 12.94 7.05
N ARG A 58 5.85 12.16 6.13
CA ARG A 58 6.24 10.75 6.30
C ARG A 58 5.08 9.78 6.56
N HIS A 59 3.85 10.14 6.21
CA HIS A 59 2.67 9.26 6.34
C HIS A 59 2.40 8.40 5.09
N ALA A 60 3.09 8.65 3.98
CA ALA A 60 2.88 7.93 2.72
C ALA A 60 4.20 7.75 1.97
N VAL A 61 4.33 6.61 1.30
CA VAL A 61 5.48 6.23 0.46
C VAL A 61 4.97 5.54 -0.80
N THR A 62 5.60 5.81 -1.94
CA THR A 62 5.32 5.15 -3.21
C THR A 62 6.52 4.29 -3.61
N LEU A 63 6.27 3.04 -3.99
CA LEU A 63 7.29 2.08 -4.40
C LEU A 63 7.01 1.63 -5.83
N ARG A 64 7.99 1.70 -6.73
CA ARG A 64 7.89 1.15 -8.08
C ARG A 64 8.55 -0.21 -8.17
N ALA A 65 7.78 -1.23 -8.52
CA ALA A 65 8.27 -2.59 -8.78
C ALA A 65 8.91 -2.69 -10.18
N ALA A 66 9.70 -3.75 -10.41
CA ALA A 66 10.41 -3.96 -11.68
C ALA A 66 9.47 -4.11 -12.90
N ASN A 67 8.23 -4.53 -12.69
CA ASN A 67 7.20 -4.65 -13.72
C ASN A 67 6.46 -3.31 -13.99
N GLY A 68 6.83 -2.23 -13.30
CA GLY A 68 6.23 -0.91 -13.44
C GLY A 68 4.99 -0.65 -12.58
N ALA A 69 4.53 -1.62 -11.77
CA ALA A 69 3.46 -1.39 -10.81
C ALA A 69 3.92 -0.42 -9.70
N GLU A 70 2.98 0.41 -9.22
CA GLU A 70 3.16 1.44 -8.18
C GLU A 70 2.01 1.40 -7.18
#